data_AF-A0A0R0CA33-F1
#
_entry.id   AF-A0A0R0CA33-F1
#
_cell.length_a   1.000
_cell.length_b   1.000
_cell.length_c   1.000
_cell.angle_alpha   90.00
_cell.angle_beta   90.00
_cell.angle_gamma   90.00
#
_symmetry.space_group_name_H-M   'P 1'
#
loop_
_entity.id
_entity.type
_entity.pdbx_description
1 polymer ?
#
loop_
_entity_poly.entity_id
_entity_poly.type
_entity_poly.pdbx_seq_one_letter_code
_entity_poly.pdbx_strand_id
1 'polypeptide(L)'
;MEWIDALEREAWNDVIEELVWHLRNGRTPTLISRHLTPDSGVEFCFKDLPAVFLPVDNHVRWDEAVQIIDRFPQLNATRLHTRR
;
A
#
# COMPACT_ATOMS: atom_id res chain seq x y z
N MET A 1 9.55 5.67 14.47
CA MET A 1 10.39 5.12 13.38
C MET A 1 10.41 6.22 12.35
N GLU A 2 11.46 7.06 12.30
CA GLU A 2 11.36 8.41 11.70
C GLU A 2 10.85 8.42 10.24
N TRP A 3 11.15 7.37 9.46
CA TRP A 3 10.68 7.26 8.07
C TRP A 3 9.20 6.87 7.95
N ILE A 4 8.65 6.07 8.87
CA ILE A 4 7.21 5.73 8.92
C ILE A 4 6.41 6.97 9.35
N ASP A 5 6.94 7.73 10.30
CA ASP A 5 6.31 8.99 10.75
C ASP A 5 6.30 10.05 9.63
N ALA A 6 7.26 9.99 8.69
CA ALA A 6 7.24 10.81 7.47
C ALA A 6 6.23 10.31 6.42
N LEU A 7 6.08 8.99 6.27
CA LEU A 7 5.07 8.37 5.39
C LEU A 7 3.65 8.64 5.89
N GLU A 8 3.43 8.63 7.21
CA GLU A 8 2.13 8.91 7.84
C GLU A 8 1.60 10.33 7.56
N ARG A 9 2.48 11.29 7.25
CA ARG A 9 2.05 12.63 6.82
C ARG A 9 1.30 12.59 5.49
N GLU A 10 1.46 11.51 4.72
CA GLU A 10 0.79 11.25 3.45
C GLU A 10 -0.42 10.30 3.62
N ALA A 11 -0.82 9.95 4.85
CA ALA A 11 -1.95 9.07 5.16
C ALA A 11 -3.34 9.68 4.85
N TRP A 12 -3.37 10.84 4.22
CA TRP A 12 -4.57 11.35 3.57
C TRP A 12 -4.94 10.51 2.32
N ASN A 13 -4.01 9.67 1.83
CA ASN A 13 -4.25 8.65 0.83
C ASN A 13 -4.51 7.29 1.51
N ASP A 14 -5.69 6.70 1.29
CA ASP A 14 -6.13 5.46 1.95
C ASP A 14 -5.15 4.28 1.79
N VAL A 15 -4.45 4.20 0.64
CA VAL A 15 -3.43 3.16 0.40
C VAL A 15 -2.24 3.35 1.32
N ILE A 16 -1.85 4.60 1.55
CA ILE A 16 -0.74 4.98 2.42
C ILE A 16 -1.13 4.84 3.89
N GLU A 17 -2.36 5.19 4.26
CA GLU A 17 -2.89 4.96 5.60
C GLU A 17 -2.81 3.47 5.99
N GLU A 18 -3.34 2.58 5.13
CA GLU A 18 -3.31 1.14 5.37
C GLU A 18 -1.88 0.59 5.37
N LEU A 19 -1.03 1.08 4.47
CA LEU A 19 0.40 0.73 4.44
C LEU A 19 1.10 1.11 5.76
N VAL A 20 0.86 2.32 6.28
CA VAL A 20 1.42 2.78 7.55
C VAL A 20 0.93 1.91 8.69
N TRP A 21 -0.37 1.55 8.71
CA TRP A 21 -0.92 0.64 9.71
C TRP A 21 -0.18 -0.71 9.69
N HIS A 22 0.03 -1.31 8.51
CA HIS A 22 0.79 -2.55 8.39
C HIS A 22 2.23 -2.41 8.91
N LEU A 23 2.94 -1.36 8.50
CA LEU A 23 4.33 -1.12 8.90
C LEU A 23 4.46 -0.90 10.41
N ARG A 24 3.54 -0.16 11.03
CA ARG A 24 3.47 0.04 12.50
C ARG A 24 3.24 -1.28 13.25
N ASN A 25 2.58 -2.25 12.62
CA ASN A 25 2.38 -3.60 13.16
C ASN A 25 3.52 -4.57 12.81
N GLY A 26 4.64 -4.09 12.27
CA GLY A 26 5.78 -4.94 11.90
C GLY A 26 5.53 -5.79 10.65
N ARG A 27 4.52 -5.44 9.84
CA ARG A 27 4.17 -6.13 8.59
C ARG A 27 4.65 -5.29 7.42
N THR A 28 5.63 -5.79 6.68
CA THR A 28 6.11 -5.13 5.45
C THR A 28 5.56 -5.84 4.23
N PRO A 29 4.70 -5.21 3.42
CA PRO A 29 4.22 -5.80 2.18
C PRO A 29 5.38 -6.06 1.21
N THR A 30 5.32 -7.16 0.48
CA THR A 30 6.24 -7.48 -0.62
C THR A 30 5.65 -7.10 -1.98
N LEU A 31 4.32 -7.05 -2.06
CA LEU A 31 3.57 -6.69 -3.26
C LEU A 31 2.28 -5.98 -2.82
N ILE A 32 1.96 -4.88 -3.48
CA ILE A 32 0.68 -4.19 -3.36
C ILE A 32 0.04 -4.16 -4.75
N SER A 33 -1.15 -4.74 -4.88
CA SER A 33 -1.86 -4.87 -6.15
C SER A 33 -3.17 -4.10 -6.13
N ARG A 34 -3.40 -3.21 -7.08
CA ARG A 34 -4.73 -2.62 -7.33
C ARG A 34 -5.57 -3.59 -8.14
N HIS A 35 -6.78 -3.89 -7.68
CA HIS A 35 -7.78 -4.70 -8.39
C HIS A 35 -8.85 -3.76 -8.94
N LEU A 36 -9.20 -3.90 -10.22
CA LEU A 36 -10.23 -3.07 -10.87
C LEU A 36 -11.56 -3.81 -11.01
N THR A 37 -11.55 -5.12 -11.29
CA THR A 37 -12.73 -5.98 -11.45
C THR A 37 -12.47 -7.40 -10.91
N PRO A 38 -13.49 -8.14 -10.44
CA PRO A 38 -14.88 -7.73 -10.16
C PRO A 38 -15.03 -6.95 -8.84
N ASP A 39 -14.10 -7.12 -7.90
CA ASP A 39 -14.05 -6.38 -6.64
C ASP A 39 -12.93 -5.33 -6.71
N SER A 40 -13.31 -4.06 -6.86
CA SER A 40 -12.36 -2.96 -6.85
C SER A 40 -11.71 -2.85 -5.47
N GLY A 41 -10.38 -2.77 -5.43
CA GLY A 41 -9.68 -2.79 -4.15
C GLY A 41 -8.16 -2.74 -4.27
N VAL A 42 -7.49 -2.83 -3.13
CA VAL A 42 -6.04 -2.93 -3.02
C VAL A 42 -5.68 -4.15 -2.17
N GLU A 43 -4.87 -5.04 -2.72
CA GLU A 43 -4.36 -6.24 -2.06
C GLU A 43 -2.92 -6.02 -1.58
N PHE A 44 -2.68 -6.16 -0.29
CA PHE A 44 -1.37 -6.14 0.35
C PHE A 44 -0.91 -7.58 0.59
N CYS A 45 0.13 -8.01 -0.11
CA CYS A 45 0.73 -9.33 0.03
C CYS A 45 1.98 -9.25 0.89
N PHE A 46 2.20 -10.29 1.70
CA PHE A 46 3.32 -10.41 2.62
C PHE A 46 4.06 -11.72 2.38
N LYS A 47 5.31 -11.82 2.83
CA LYS A 47 6.10 -13.05 2.66
C LYS A 47 5.57 -14.21 3.51
N ASP A 48 5.32 -13.95 4.79
CA ASP A 48 5.03 -14.97 5.79
C ASP A 48 3.65 -14.76 6.47
N LEU A 49 2.79 -13.91 5.88
CA LEU A 49 1.47 -13.58 6.41
C LEU A 49 0.40 -13.64 5.31
N PRO A 50 -0.87 -13.89 5.67
CA PRO A 50 -1.98 -13.80 4.72
C PRO A 50 -2.06 -12.42 4.07
N ALA A 51 -2.43 -12.41 2.79
CA ALA A 51 -2.73 -11.17 2.09
C ALA A 51 -3.93 -10.46 2.72
N VAL A 52 -3.94 -9.14 2.67
CA VAL A 52 -5.03 -8.30 3.16
C VAL A 52 -5.61 -7.55 1.98
N PHE A 53 -6.92 -7.67 1.79
CA PHE A 53 -7.64 -6.95 0.76
C PHE A 53 -8.38 -5.78 1.40
N LEU A 54 -8.02 -4.56 0.99
CA LEU A 54 -8.70 -3.34 1.32
C LEU A 54 -9.71 -3.04 0.20
N PRO A 55 -11.03 -3.23 0.44
CA PRO A 55 -12.02 -2.81 -0.53
C PRO A 55 -12.00 -1.28 -0.64
N VAL A 56 -11.77 -0.77 -1.84
CA VAL A 56 -11.80 0.67 -2.12
C VAL A 56 -12.61 0.91 -3.38
N ASP A 57 -13.31 2.03 -3.43
CA ASP A 57 -13.98 2.45 -4.65
C ASP A 57 -12.95 2.68 -5.77
N ASN A 58 -13.41 2.64 -7.02
CA ASN A 58 -12.57 2.88 -8.20
C ASN A 58 -11.84 4.24 -8.21
N HIS A 59 -12.20 5.14 -7.30
CA HIS A 59 -11.61 6.46 -7.10
C HIS A 59 -10.37 6.49 -6.20
N VAL A 60 -9.82 5.34 -5.80
CA VAL A 60 -8.56 5.32 -5.05
C VAL A 60 -7.47 6.08 -5.80
N ARG A 61 -6.74 6.95 -5.09
CA ARG A 61 -5.64 7.75 -5.62
C ARG A 61 -4.37 6.92 -5.80
N TRP A 62 -4.47 5.88 -6.63
CA TRP A 62 -3.43 4.87 -6.82
C TRP A 62 -2.13 5.47 -7.36
N ASP A 63 -2.19 6.28 -8.41
CA ASP A 63 -0.99 6.83 -9.04
C ASP A 63 -0.21 7.72 -8.06
N GLU A 64 -0.93 8.41 -7.17
CA GLU A 64 -0.36 9.20 -6.09
C GLU A 64 0.26 8.32 -5.01
N ALA A 65 -0.41 7.22 -4.63
CA ALA A 65 0.17 6.24 -3.71
C ALA A 65 1.49 5.66 -4.25
N VAL A 66 1.55 5.33 -5.55
CA VAL A 66 2.76 4.87 -6.23
C VAL A 66 3.87 5.92 -6.11
N GLN A 67 3.59 7.17 -6.46
CA GLN A 67 4.57 8.26 -6.35
C GLN A 67 5.03 8.51 -4.91
N ILE A 68 4.13 8.40 -3.94
CA ILE A 68 4.48 8.53 -2.52
C ILE A 68 5.43 7.40 -2.14
N ILE A 69 5.09 6.14 -2.42
CA ILE A 69 5.88 4.95 -2.07
C ILE A 69 7.27 5.00 -2.70
N ASP A 70 7.39 5.40 -3.97
CA ASP A 70 8.66 5.49 -4.69
C ASP A 70 9.65 6.49 -4.06
N ARG A 71 9.16 7.45 -3.25
CA ARG A 71 10.03 8.40 -2.51
C ARG A 71 10.66 7.79 -1.26
N PHE A 72 10.28 6.59 -0.82
CA PHE A 72 10.79 5.95 0.40
C PHE A 72 11.69 4.76 0.07
N PRO A 73 13.03 4.89 0.16
CA PRO A 73 13.96 3.81 -0.15
C PRO A 73 13.75 2.53 0.66
N GLN A 74 13.19 2.65 1.86
CA GLN A 74 12.84 1.52 2.74
C GLN A 74 11.80 0.59 2.10
N LEU A 75 11.00 1.09 1.15
CA LEU A 75 9.97 0.35 0.45
C LEU A 75 10.42 -0.19 -0.92
N ASN A 76 11.70 -0.06 -1.31
CA ASN A 76 12.21 -0.53 -2.61
C ASN A 76 11.98 -2.03 -2.89
N ALA A 77 11.83 -2.85 -1.84
CA ALA A 77 11.50 -4.27 -1.97
C ALA A 77 10.01 -4.54 -2.26
N THR A 78 9.15 -3.54 -2.03
CA THR A 78 7.71 -3.58 -2.27
C THR A 78 7.44 -3.39 -3.76
N ARG A 79 6.76 -4.35 -4.39
CA ARG A 79 6.35 -4.24 -5.79
C ARG A 79 4.95 -3.64 -5.90
N LEU A 80 4.70 -2.84 -6.93
CA LEU A 80 3.42 -2.20 -7.21
C LEU A 80 2.86 -2.73 -8.52
N HIS A 81 1.63 -3.23 -8.52
CA HIS A 81 0.98 -3.79 -9.70
C HIS A 81 -0.48 -3.35 -9.83
N THR A 82 -0.97 -3.30 -11.07
CA THR A 82 -2.40 -3.13 -11.36
C THR A 82 -2.92 -4.38 -12.04
N ARG A 83 -3.89 -5.05 -11.43
CA ARG A 83 -4.65 -6.18 -11.99
C ARG A 83 -5.95 -5.64 -12.62
N ARG A 84 -6.14 -5.97 -13.89
CA ARG A 84 -7.31 -5.57 -14.68
C ARG A 84 -8.37 -6.65 -14.63
#